data_AF-A0A844G407-F1
#
_entry.id   AF-A0A844G407-F1
#
_cell.length_a   1.000
_cell.length_b   1.000
_cell.length_c   1.000
_cell.angle_alpha   90.00
_cell.angle_beta   90.00
_cell.angle_gamma   90.00
#
_symmetry.space_group_name_H-M   'P 1'
#
loop_
_entity.id
_entity.type
_entity.pdbx_description
1 polymer ?
#
loop_
_entity_poly.entity_id
_entity_poly.type
_entity_poly.pdbx_seq_one_letter_code
_entity_poly.pdbx_strand_id
1 'polypeptide(L)'
;MTPHPSRWSFASDAVRAELGEFPETLLEAGEEVKANPVRRVVRSGGYFLKCDRRGAARFRSEWKSAKLLESQGIPVVEYLACGESSRGGCLITRALPDSESVAEYYWRTFVRGGADPEPFLALFAPFLKHILESGLFHPDFHLGNILYDKVKRSFVLVDALGVRRAGFLDRQFRAYRMRRVAMELREILSRERMTAFLSACGIPNADAFYDRALDREADALWREWPKRRRQILAGYPKFTRKIDGVLHAVNPLRELGETVDCEIREGEPAELEKLFLAHFFLQMALIPHRRAAGFDPGNGRLYLEPMPPGAVPARADDQRERLAAFDLPSELTDWISSGARRGGTVRYFNLDRIARYL
;
A
#
# COMPACT_ATOMS: atom_id res chain seq x y z
N MET A 1 17.12 36.96 -14.37
CA MET A 1 17.40 35.55 -14.67
C MET A 1 16.91 35.29 -16.09
N THR A 2 17.81 35.01 -17.02
CA THR A 2 17.46 34.58 -18.38
C THR A 2 16.78 33.21 -18.31
N PRO A 3 15.59 33.01 -18.92
CA PRO A 3 14.95 31.71 -18.91
C PRO A 3 15.83 30.73 -19.70
N HIS A 4 16.29 29.67 -19.03
CA HIS A 4 16.89 28.56 -19.75
C HIS A 4 15.86 27.99 -20.73
N PRO A 5 16.21 27.77 -22.01
CA PRO A 5 15.28 27.16 -22.96
C PRO A 5 14.84 25.81 -22.42
N SER A 6 13.53 25.57 -22.44
CA SER A 6 12.97 24.28 -22.02
C SER A 6 13.53 23.19 -22.95
N ARG A 7 14.03 22.11 -22.36
CA ARG A 7 14.64 21.00 -23.11
C ARG A 7 13.88 19.73 -22.78
N TRP A 8 13.11 19.25 -23.75
CA TRP A 8 12.24 18.10 -23.62
C TRP A 8 12.68 16.94 -24.50
N SER A 9 12.58 15.74 -23.94
CA SER A 9 12.63 14.47 -24.68
C SER A 9 11.23 13.87 -24.68
N PHE A 10 10.70 13.63 -25.86
CA PHE A 10 9.38 13.02 -26.07
C PHE A 10 9.54 11.54 -26.44
N ALA A 11 8.56 10.72 -26.09
CA ALA A 11 8.57 9.30 -26.42
C ALA A 11 8.44 9.04 -27.93
N SER A 12 7.76 9.93 -28.66
CA SER A 12 7.60 9.90 -30.12
C SER A 12 7.19 11.27 -30.65
N ASP A 13 7.23 11.46 -31.98
CA ASP A 13 6.74 12.68 -32.62
C ASP A 13 5.21 12.84 -32.45
N ALA A 14 4.45 11.73 -32.40
CA ALA A 14 3.02 11.76 -32.09
C ALA A 14 2.76 12.31 -30.68
N VAL A 15 3.57 11.91 -29.70
CA VAL A 15 3.47 12.45 -28.33
C VAL A 15 3.90 13.91 -28.26
N ARG A 16 4.89 14.34 -29.06
CA ARG A 16 5.23 15.77 -29.19
C ARG A 16 4.05 16.57 -29.75
N ALA A 17 3.37 16.05 -30.78
CA ALA A 17 2.19 16.69 -31.33
C ALA A 17 1.03 16.74 -30.33
N GLU A 18 0.82 15.66 -29.55
CA GLU A 18 -0.22 15.57 -28.50
C GLU A 18 0.02 16.57 -27.36
N LEU A 19 1.26 16.70 -26.89
CA LEU A 19 1.60 17.55 -25.73
C LEU A 19 1.97 18.99 -26.10
N GLY A 20 2.23 19.25 -27.39
CA GLY A 20 2.74 20.53 -27.89
C GLY A 20 4.23 20.78 -27.58
N GLU A 21 4.73 21.93 -28.05
CA GLU A 21 6.14 22.33 -27.87
C GLU A 21 6.49 22.73 -26.44
N PHE A 22 5.50 23.20 -25.67
CA PHE A 22 5.66 23.70 -24.30
C PHE A 22 4.76 22.92 -23.32
N PRO A 23 5.05 21.63 -23.09
CA PRO A 23 4.19 20.77 -22.26
C PRO A 23 4.19 21.17 -20.78
N GLU A 24 5.10 22.05 -20.34
CA GLU A 24 5.07 22.67 -19.02
C GLU A 24 3.78 23.46 -18.72
N THR A 25 3.06 23.93 -19.74
CA THR A 25 1.78 24.66 -19.60
C THR A 25 0.70 23.82 -18.91
N LEU A 26 0.78 22.48 -19.02
CA LEU A 26 -0.11 21.55 -18.33
C LEU A 26 -0.04 21.69 -16.78
N LEU A 27 1.06 22.23 -16.24
CA LEU A 27 1.20 22.48 -14.80
C LEU A 27 0.30 23.60 -14.28
N GLU A 28 -0.12 24.51 -15.16
CA GLU A 28 -0.93 25.68 -14.81
C GLU A 28 -2.42 25.35 -14.78
N ALA A 29 -2.84 24.42 -15.65
CA ALA A 29 -4.22 23.94 -15.73
C ALA A 29 -4.55 22.77 -14.80
N GLY A 30 -3.54 22.19 -14.14
CA GLY A 30 -3.69 20.93 -13.40
C GLY A 30 -3.94 21.08 -11.89
N GLU A 31 -4.60 20.07 -11.33
CA GLU A 31 -4.83 19.92 -9.90
C GLU A 31 -3.62 19.31 -9.19
N GLU A 32 -3.28 19.84 -8.02
CA GLU A 32 -2.19 19.29 -7.21
C GLU A 32 -2.62 18.03 -6.46
N VAL A 33 -2.00 16.90 -6.80
CA VAL A 33 -2.26 15.61 -6.15
C VAL A 33 -1.37 15.42 -4.93
N LYS A 34 -0.14 15.92 -5.01
CA LYS A 34 0.85 15.81 -3.93
C LYS A 34 1.89 16.91 -4.07
N ALA A 35 2.17 17.62 -2.98
CA ALA A 35 3.33 18.50 -2.92
C ALA A 35 4.11 18.35 -1.63
N ASN A 36 5.40 18.63 -1.75
CA ASN A 36 6.28 18.99 -0.66
C ASN A 36 7.21 20.11 -1.17
N PRO A 37 8.08 20.70 -0.33
CA PRO A 37 8.91 21.83 -0.72
C PRO A 37 9.81 21.62 -1.95
N VAL A 38 10.07 20.36 -2.34
CA VAL A 38 11.01 19.99 -3.40
C VAL A 38 10.34 19.33 -4.61
N ARG A 39 9.31 18.51 -4.38
CA ARG A 39 8.61 17.71 -5.40
C ARG A 39 7.13 18.01 -5.42
N ARG A 40 6.58 18.15 -6.62
CA ARG A 40 5.15 18.31 -6.89
C ARG A 40 4.68 17.21 -7.84
N VAL A 41 3.44 16.76 -7.68
CA VAL A 41 2.73 15.90 -8.62
C VAL A 41 1.41 16.58 -8.96
N VAL A 42 1.21 16.85 -10.24
CA VAL A 42 0.02 17.52 -10.77
C VAL A 42 -0.71 16.55 -11.69
N ARG A 43 -2.05 16.50 -11.59
CA ARG A 43 -2.91 15.84 -12.57
C ARG A 43 -3.51 16.90 -13.48
N SER A 44 -3.31 16.76 -14.79
CA SER A 44 -3.81 17.72 -15.78
C SER A 44 -4.44 16.95 -16.92
N GLY A 45 -5.79 16.96 -16.99
CA GLY A 45 -6.55 16.15 -17.93
C GLY A 45 -6.15 14.66 -17.88
N GLY A 46 -5.71 14.13 -19.02
CA GLY A 46 -5.25 12.76 -19.20
C GLY A 46 -3.81 12.49 -18.78
N TYR A 47 -3.17 13.36 -17.99
CA TYR A 47 -1.73 13.27 -17.68
C TYR A 47 -1.42 13.45 -16.19
N PHE A 48 -0.32 12.83 -15.75
CA PHE A 48 0.35 13.15 -14.51
C PHE A 48 1.71 13.79 -14.79
N LEU A 49 2.01 14.88 -14.07
CA LEU A 49 3.26 15.61 -14.15
C LEU A 49 3.97 15.53 -12.80
N LYS A 50 5.13 14.86 -12.77
CA LYS A 50 6.03 14.84 -11.61
C LYS A 50 7.09 15.92 -11.82
N CYS A 51 7.18 16.89 -10.89
CA CYS A 51 8.16 17.97 -10.94
C CYS A 51 9.11 17.94 -9.75
N ASP A 52 10.37 18.32 -9.96
CA ASP A 52 11.40 18.45 -8.93
C ASP A 52 12.19 19.75 -9.18
N ARG A 53 12.21 20.64 -8.18
CA ARG A 53 12.88 21.95 -8.28
C ARG A 53 14.39 21.84 -8.52
N ARG A 54 15.00 20.68 -8.25
CA ARG A 54 16.45 20.46 -8.43
C ARG A 54 16.85 20.05 -9.85
N GLY A 55 15.89 19.91 -10.77
CA GLY A 55 16.15 19.57 -12.17
C GLY A 55 15.79 18.13 -12.54
N ALA A 56 15.93 17.79 -13.83
CA ALA A 56 15.35 16.56 -14.40
C ALA A 56 16.25 15.31 -14.33
N ALA A 57 17.42 15.37 -13.67
CA ALA A 57 18.34 14.22 -13.62
C ALA A 57 17.68 12.95 -13.05
N ARG A 58 16.89 13.10 -11.97
CA ARG A 58 16.11 12.01 -11.37
C ARG A 58 15.08 11.43 -12.33
N PHE A 59 14.37 12.30 -13.06
CA PHE A 59 13.34 11.89 -14.01
C PHE A 59 13.91 11.26 -15.27
N ARG A 60 15.08 11.71 -15.74
CA ARG A 60 15.81 11.03 -16.80
C ARG A 60 16.21 9.61 -16.40
N SER A 61 16.55 9.39 -15.13
CA SER A 61 16.80 8.06 -14.59
C SER A 61 15.52 7.21 -14.56
N GLU A 62 14.42 7.78 -14.05
CA GLU A 62 13.10 7.11 -14.02
C GLU A 62 12.62 6.73 -15.43
N TRP A 63 12.79 7.64 -16.40
CA TRP A 63 12.48 7.41 -17.80
C TRP A 63 13.25 6.24 -18.39
N LYS A 64 14.58 6.18 -18.16
CA LYS A 64 15.41 5.06 -18.60
C LYS A 64 14.95 3.73 -17.99
N SER A 65 14.60 3.75 -16.70
CA SER A 65 14.06 2.58 -16.01
C SER A 65 12.70 2.14 -16.59
N ALA A 66 11.82 3.07 -16.95
CA ALA A 66 10.56 2.76 -17.63
C ALA A 66 10.77 2.16 -19.02
N LYS A 67 11.69 2.71 -19.82
CA LYS A 67 12.06 2.13 -21.12
C LYS A 67 12.67 0.72 -20.99
N LEU A 68 13.39 0.46 -19.91
CA LEU A 68 13.85 -0.90 -19.59
C LEU A 68 12.67 -1.84 -19.32
N LEU A 69 11.68 -1.44 -18.52
CA LEU A 69 10.45 -2.23 -18.27
C LEU A 69 9.72 -2.54 -19.59
N GLU A 70 9.47 -1.52 -20.41
CA GLU A 70 8.83 -1.66 -21.73
C GLU A 70 9.59 -2.65 -22.62
N SER A 71 10.93 -2.55 -22.67
CA SER A 71 11.79 -3.45 -23.46
C SER A 71 11.79 -4.91 -22.99
N GLN A 72 11.31 -5.18 -21.78
CA GLN A 72 11.13 -6.55 -21.25
C GLN A 72 9.66 -6.99 -21.30
N GLY A 73 8.81 -6.23 -22.00
CA GLY A 73 7.38 -6.52 -22.12
C GLY A 73 6.64 -6.41 -20.78
N ILE A 74 7.16 -5.66 -19.80
CA ILE A 74 6.47 -5.45 -18.53
C ILE A 74 5.53 -4.26 -18.69
N PRO A 75 4.22 -4.43 -18.47
CA PRO A 75 3.27 -3.32 -18.55
C PRO A 75 3.63 -2.23 -17.53
N VAL A 76 3.81 -1.01 -18.03
CA VAL A 76 4.10 0.21 -17.25
C VAL A 76 3.24 1.33 -17.85
N VAL A 77 2.82 2.31 -17.04
CA VAL A 77 2.16 3.51 -17.57
C VAL A 77 3.02 4.15 -18.67
N GLU A 78 2.39 4.77 -19.65
CA GLU A 78 3.14 5.39 -20.74
C GLU A 78 3.92 6.61 -20.23
N TYR A 79 5.25 6.57 -20.41
CA TYR A 79 6.14 7.70 -20.17
C TYR A 79 6.19 8.55 -21.45
N LEU A 80 5.62 9.77 -21.39
CA LEU A 80 5.30 10.58 -22.56
C LEU A 80 6.35 11.66 -22.87
N ALA A 81 6.78 12.42 -21.86
CA ALA A 81 7.89 13.36 -22.00
C ALA A 81 8.69 13.54 -20.70
N CYS A 82 9.98 13.85 -20.81
CA CYS A 82 10.84 14.23 -19.70
C CYS A 82 11.73 15.41 -20.10
N GLY A 83 11.84 16.42 -19.26
CA GLY A 83 12.59 17.62 -19.62
C GLY A 83 12.85 18.59 -18.47
N GLU A 84 13.58 19.65 -18.79
CA GLU A 84 13.72 20.82 -17.92
C GLU A 84 12.66 21.86 -18.30
N SER A 85 12.02 22.43 -17.29
CA SER A 85 11.13 23.59 -17.38
C SER A 85 11.72 24.76 -16.60
N SER A 86 11.12 25.95 -16.71
CA SER A 86 11.48 27.11 -15.88
C SER A 86 11.31 26.88 -14.37
N ARG A 87 10.54 25.86 -13.97
CA ARG A 87 10.26 25.50 -12.57
C ARG A 87 11.06 24.28 -12.08
N GLY A 88 12.01 23.79 -12.88
CA GLY A 88 12.83 22.61 -12.61
C GLY A 88 12.52 21.45 -13.53
N GLY A 89 12.93 20.24 -13.13
CA GLY A 89 12.75 19.04 -13.92
C GLY A 89 11.31 18.56 -13.90
N CYS A 90 10.86 17.97 -15.01
CA CYS A 90 9.51 17.43 -15.15
C CYS A 90 9.51 16.09 -15.89
N LEU A 91 8.61 15.21 -15.46
CA LEU A 91 8.27 13.94 -16.10
C LEU A 91 6.76 13.87 -16.29
N ILE A 92 6.33 13.55 -17.50
CA ILE A 92 4.93 13.45 -17.90
C ILE A 92 4.63 11.98 -18.22
N THR A 93 3.60 11.44 -17.58
CA THR A 93 3.08 10.10 -17.83
C THR A 93 1.59 10.15 -18.16
N ARG A 94 1.11 9.21 -18.98
CA ARG A 94 -0.34 9.08 -19.25
C ARG A 94 -1.08 8.69 -17.97
N ALA A 95 -2.19 9.37 -17.69
CA ALA A 95 -3.11 8.99 -16.63
C ALA A 95 -4.01 7.85 -17.13
N LEU A 96 -4.35 6.94 -16.23
CA LEU A 96 -5.27 5.85 -16.49
C LEU A 96 -6.56 6.10 -15.69
N PRO A 97 -7.60 6.70 -16.29
CA PRO A 97 -8.75 7.24 -15.56
C PRO A 97 -9.56 6.17 -14.83
N ASP A 98 -9.67 4.96 -15.40
CA ASP A 98 -10.43 3.85 -14.83
C ASP A 98 -9.58 2.87 -14.00
N SER A 99 -8.40 3.34 -13.58
CA SER A 99 -7.47 2.57 -12.77
C SER A 99 -7.33 3.11 -11.36
N GLU A 100 -6.98 2.22 -10.45
CA GLU A 100 -6.62 2.54 -9.07
C GLU A 100 -5.47 1.64 -8.63
N SER A 101 -4.78 1.98 -7.53
CA SER A 101 -3.70 1.11 -7.07
C SER A 101 -4.25 -0.25 -6.60
N VAL A 102 -3.49 -1.32 -6.79
CA VAL A 102 -3.87 -2.66 -6.34
C VAL A 102 -4.06 -2.66 -4.82
N ALA A 103 -3.25 -1.90 -4.07
CA ALA A 103 -3.41 -1.77 -2.62
C ALA A 103 -4.79 -1.20 -2.24
N GLU A 104 -5.22 -0.12 -2.91
CA GLU A 104 -6.53 0.51 -2.67
C GLU A 104 -7.68 -0.39 -3.12
N TYR A 105 -7.59 -0.95 -4.33
CA TYR A 105 -8.60 -1.88 -4.84
C TYR A 105 -8.77 -3.09 -3.93
N TYR A 106 -7.65 -3.69 -3.50
CA TYR A 106 -7.65 -4.89 -2.67
C TYR A 106 -8.28 -4.62 -1.31
N TRP A 107 -7.88 -3.53 -0.68
CA TRP A 107 -8.43 -3.12 0.60
C TRP A 107 -9.93 -2.83 0.50
N ARG A 108 -10.35 -2.02 -0.48
CA ARG A 108 -11.76 -1.61 -0.61
C ARG A 108 -12.66 -2.80 -0.93
N THR A 109 -12.25 -3.63 -1.88
CA THR A 109 -13.11 -4.66 -2.46
C THR A 109 -13.17 -5.91 -1.60
N PHE A 110 -12.02 -6.34 -1.05
CA PHE A 110 -11.94 -7.64 -0.37
C PHE A 110 -11.77 -7.49 1.14
N VAL A 111 -10.88 -6.61 1.61
CA VAL A 111 -10.66 -6.42 3.06
C VAL A 111 -11.87 -5.77 3.73
N ARG A 112 -12.40 -4.67 3.15
CA ARG A 112 -13.59 -3.97 3.65
C ARG A 112 -14.88 -4.50 3.03
N GLY A 113 -14.88 -4.75 1.73
CA GLY A 113 -16.08 -5.15 0.99
C GLY A 113 -16.46 -6.63 1.11
N GLY A 114 -15.55 -7.50 1.57
CA GLY A 114 -15.82 -8.93 1.78
C GLY A 114 -16.08 -9.73 0.49
N ALA A 115 -15.77 -9.19 -0.69
CA ALA A 115 -15.90 -9.92 -1.94
C ALA A 115 -14.90 -11.10 -2.02
N ASP A 116 -15.17 -12.08 -2.87
CA ASP A 116 -14.24 -13.18 -3.13
C ASP A 116 -13.02 -12.69 -3.94
N PRO A 117 -11.78 -12.83 -3.43
CA PRO A 117 -10.59 -12.41 -4.16
C PRO A 117 -10.15 -13.39 -5.25
N GLU A 118 -10.65 -14.63 -5.34
CA GLU A 118 -10.13 -15.62 -6.30
C GLU A 118 -10.12 -15.16 -7.76
N PRO A 119 -11.18 -14.54 -8.32
CA PRO A 119 -11.15 -14.06 -9.71
C PRO A 119 -10.08 -12.99 -9.95
N PHE A 120 -9.75 -12.20 -8.93
CA PHE A 120 -8.69 -11.20 -8.99
C PHE A 120 -7.32 -11.85 -8.88
N LEU A 121 -7.13 -12.78 -7.94
CA LEU A 121 -5.87 -13.50 -7.74
C LEU A 121 -5.47 -14.31 -8.98
N ALA A 122 -6.43 -14.95 -9.64
CA ALA A 122 -6.21 -15.69 -10.88
C ALA A 122 -5.70 -14.81 -12.03
N LEU A 123 -6.13 -13.54 -12.08
CA LEU A 123 -5.61 -12.56 -13.05
C LEU A 123 -4.27 -11.97 -12.63
N PHE A 124 -4.07 -11.77 -11.32
CA PHE A 124 -2.90 -11.08 -10.81
C PHE A 124 -1.65 -11.97 -10.73
N ALA A 125 -1.81 -13.26 -10.45
CA ALA A 125 -0.69 -14.20 -10.34
C ALA A 125 0.17 -14.27 -11.62
N PRO A 126 -0.39 -14.41 -12.84
CA PRO A 126 0.39 -14.38 -14.08
C PRO A 126 1.17 -13.07 -14.28
N PHE A 127 0.56 -11.94 -13.93
CA PHE A 127 1.22 -10.63 -14.01
C PHE A 127 2.41 -10.53 -13.05
N LEU A 128 2.23 -10.93 -11.79
CA LEU A 128 3.33 -10.97 -10.82
C LEU A 128 4.43 -11.92 -11.26
N LYS A 129 4.07 -13.13 -11.72
CA LYS A 129 5.02 -14.12 -12.22
C LYS A 129 5.91 -13.54 -13.32
N HIS A 130 5.32 -12.89 -14.31
CA HIS A 130 6.04 -12.24 -15.41
C HIS A 130 7.09 -11.23 -14.89
N ILE A 131 6.72 -10.38 -13.92
CA ILE A 131 7.66 -9.42 -13.32
C ILE A 131 8.76 -10.12 -12.53
N LEU A 132 8.41 -11.10 -11.70
CA LEU A 132 9.35 -11.82 -10.86
C LEU A 132 10.39 -12.60 -11.70
N GLU A 133 9.98 -13.13 -12.85
CA GLU A 133 10.82 -13.89 -13.79
C GLU A 133 11.66 -13.00 -14.72
N SER A 134 11.31 -11.72 -14.90
CA SER A 134 11.96 -10.77 -15.83
C SER A 134 13.47 -10.50 -15.62
N GLY A 135 14.06 -10.94 -14.51
CA GLY A 135 15.44 -10.59 -14.14
C GLY A 135 15.63 -9.14 -13.66
N LEU A 136 14.56 -8.33 -13.58
CA LEU A 136 14.60 -6.95 -13.10
C LEU A 136 14.43 -6.86 -11.58
N PHE A 137 15.07 -5.85 -11.01
CA PHE A 137 14.91 -5.44 -9.61
C PHE A 137 14.24 -4.07 -9.58
N HIS A 138 13.18 -3.95 -8.80
CA HIS A 138 12.46 -2.73 -8.54
C HIS A 138 12.60 -2.38 -7.04
N PRO A 139 13.24 -1.25 -6.69
CA PRO A 139 13.60 -0.96 -5.29
C PRO A 139 12.39 -0.68 -4.39
N ASP A 140 11.28 -0.22 -4.98
CA ASP A 140 10.04 0.14 -4.30
C ASP A 140 8.84 -0.68 -4.81
N PHE A 141 9.02 -2.01 -4.93
CA PHE A 141 7.98 -2.89 -5.49
C PHE A 141 6.97 -3.30 -4.44
N HIS A 142 5.80 -2.67 -4.46
CA HIS A 142 4.68 -2.88 -3.54
C HIS A 142 3.35 -2.68 -4.26
N LEU A 143 2.22 -3.12 -3.69
CA LEU A 143 0.91 -3.08 -4.36
C LEU A 143 0.44 -1.66 -4.69
N GLY A 144 0.86 -0.66 -3.90
CA GLY A 144 0.60 0.75 -4.18
C GLY A 144 1.25 1.30 -5.47
N ASN A 145 2.26 0.62 -6.04
CA ASN A 145 2.93 0.99 -7.29
C ASN A 145 2.48 0.13 -8.48
N ILE A 146 1.38 -0.60 -8.32
CA ILE A 146 0.73 -1.38 -9.37
C ILE A 146 -0.67 -0.82 -9.53
N LEU A 147 -1.05 -0.41 -10.73
CA LEU A 147 -2.42 0.01 -11.04
C LEU A 147 -3.20 -1.17 -11.62
N TYR A 148 -4.46 -1.29 -11.23
CA TYR A 148 -5.43 -2.22 -11.81
C TYR A 148 -6.46 -1.43 -12.64
N ASP A 149 -6.52 -1.71 -13.94
CA ASP A 149 -7.56 -1.23 -14.84
C ASP A 149 -8.73 -2.21 -14.79
N LYS A 150 -9.86 -1.78 -14.20
CA LYS A 150 -11.04 -2.63 -13.99
C LYS A 150 -11.76 -2.96 -15.29
N VAL A 151 -11.70 -2.08 -16.28
CA VAL A 151 -12.39 -2.24 -17.57
C VAL A 151 -11.63 -3.25 -18.43
N LYS A 152 -10.32 -3.06 -18.56
CA LYS A 152 -9.44 -3.96 -19.33
C LYS A 152 -9.04 -5.22 -18.56
N ARG A 153 -9.29 -5.24 -17.25
CA ARG A 153 -8.87 -6.29 -16.31
C ARG A 153 -7.37 -6.57 -16.40
N SER A 154 -6.58 -5.49 -16.47
CA SER A 154 -5.13 -5.53 -16.68
C SER A 154 -4.38 -4.76 -15.60
N PHE A 155 -3.09 -5.06 -15.45
CA PHE A 155 -2.22 -4.41 -14.48
C PHE A 155 -1.09 -3.66 -15.17
N VAL A 156 -0.69 -2.52 -14.60
CA VAL A 156 0.50 -1.78 -15.04
C VAL A 156 1.31 -1.28 -13.85
N LEU A 157 2.62 -1.17 -14.03
CA LEU A 157 3.49 -0.53 -13.04
C LEU A 157 3.46 0.99 -13.16
N VAL A 158 3.62 1.64 -12.01
CA VAL A 158 3.92 3.07 -11.90
C VAL A 158 5.18 3.27 -11.07
N ASP A 159 5.77 4.47 -11.19
CA ASP A 159 6.98 4.85 -10.46
C ASP A 159 8.17 3.91 -10.69
N ALA A 160 8.64 3.85 -11.94
CA ALA A 160 9.74 2.99 -12.36
C ALA A 160 11.12 3.38 -11.77
N LEU A 161 11.20 4.31 -10.83
CA LEU A 161 12.47 4.92 -10.44
C LEU A 161 13.43 3.87 -9.84
N GLY A 162 14.60 3.75 -10.47
CA GLY A 162 15.66 2.87 -10.00
C GLY A 162 15.48 1.40 -10.39
N VAL A 163 14.47 1.08 -11.23
CA VAL A 163 14.38 -0.25 -11.84
C VAL A 163 15.61 -0.50 -12.70
N ARG A 164 16.20 -1.67 -12.53
CA ARG A 164 17.44 -2.09 -13.18
C ARG A 164 17.52 -3.60 -13.31
N ARG A 165 18.41 -4.08 -14.17
CA ARG A 165 18.77 -5.50 -14.21
C ARG A 165 19.41 -5.89 -12.87
N ALA A 166 19.05 -7.05 -12.34
CA ALA A 166 19.57 -7.54 -11.07
C ALA A 166 21.04 -7.96 -11.18
N GLY A 167 21.91 -7.36 -10.38
CA GLY A 167 23.31 -7.77 -10.22
C GLY A 167 23.46 -9.01 -9.32
N PHE A 168 24.70 -9.46 -9.11
CA PHE A 168 25.00 -10.64 -8.27
C PHE A 168 24.47 -10.50 -6.83
N LEU A 169 24.75 -9.36 -6.19
CA LEU A 169 24.24 -9.06 -4.84
C LEU A 169 22.71 -9.00 -4.82
N ASP A 170 22.10 -8.47 -5.88
CA ASP A 170 20.65 -8.45 -5.98
C ASP A 170 20.11 -9.87 -6.09
N ARG A 171 20.74 -10.82 -6.79
CA ARG A 171 20.13 -12.17 -6.93
C ARG A 171 19.82 -12.84 -5.58
N GLN A 172 20.66 -12.63 -4.56
CA GLN A 172 20.42 -13.17 -3.22
C GLN A 172 19.35 -12.39 -2.44
N PHE A 173 19.31 -11.05 -2.53
CA PHE A 173 18.35 -10.22 -1.78
C PHE A 173 17.04 -9.87 -2.52
N ARG A 174 17.05 -9.92 -3.86
CA ARG A 174 15.95 -9.69 -4.81
C ARG A 174 14.86 -10.69 -4.60
N ALA A 175 15.22 -11.95 -4.40
CA ALA A 175 14.25 -13.01 -4.20
C ALA A 175 13.27 -12.61 -3.10
N TYR A 176 13.77 -12.17 -1.94
CA TYR A 176 12.88 -11.71 -0.88
C TYR A 176 12.21 -10.36 -1.20
N ARG A 177 12.99 -9.34 -1.55
CA ARG A 177 12.49 -7.96 -1.71
C ARG A 177 11.47 -7.78 -2.83
N MET A 178 11.56 -8.55 -3.91
CA MET A 178 10.58 -8.52 -4.98
C MET A 178 9.37 -9.39 -4.65
N ARG A 179 9.58 -10.61 -4.12
CA ARG A 179 8.49 -11.57 -3.88
C ARG A 179 7.58 -11.16 -2.73
N ARG A 180 8.06 -10.33 -1.79
CA ARG A 180 7.25 -9.86 -0.66
C ARG A 180 5.99 -9.09 -1.08
N VAL A 181 5.92 -8.55 -2.29
CA VAL A 181 4.71 -7.88 -2.80
C VAL A 181 3.49 -8.79 -2.72
N ALA A 182 3.67 -10.10 -2.91
CA ALA A 182 2.59 -11.07 -2.79
C ALA A 182 2.07 -11.15 -1.35
N MET A 183 2.96 -11.02 -0.35
CA MET A 183 2.61 -11.06 1.08
C MET A 183 1.73 -9.90 1.54
N GLU A 184 1.66 -8.80 0.77
CA GLU A 184 0.76 -7.68 1.04
C GLU A 184 -0.73 -8.04 0.87
N LEU A 185 -1.03 -9.18 0.23
CA LEU A 185 -2.40 -9.68 0.07
C LEU A 185 -2.86 -10.55 1.25
N ARG A 186 -1.99 -10.90 2.20
CA ARG A 186 -2.28 -11.95 3.19
C ARG A 186 -3.49 -11.69 4.07
N GLU A 187 -3.89 -10.43 4.29
CA GLU A 187 -4.83 -10.02 5.34
C GLU A 187 -6.04 -10.95 5.43
N ILE A 188 -6.67 -11.25 4.29
CA ILE A 188 -7.89 -12.09 4.21
C ILE A 188 -7.66 -13.51 3.67
N LEU A 189 -6.43 -13.87 3.30
CA LEU A 189 -6.13 -15.19 2.70
C LEU A 189 -5.66 -16.16 3.77
N SER A 190 -6.29 -17.33 3.89
CA SER A 190 -5.74 -18.42 4.72
C SER A 190 -4.35 -18.84 4.26
N ARG A 191 -3.56 -19.51 5.11
CA ARG A 191 -2.25 -20.04 4.73
C ARG A 191 -2.29 -20.84 3.42
N GLU A 192 -3.23 -21.77 3.29
CA GLU A 192 -3.40 -22.63 2.11
C GLU A 192 -3.58 -21.82 0.82
N ARG A 193 -4.52 -20.86 0.82
CA ARG A 193 -4.74 -19.94 -0.31
C ARG A 193 -3.50 -19.09 -0.60
N MET A 194 -2.81 -18.63 0.44
CA MET A 194 -1.62 -17.82 0.29
C MET A 194 -0.48 -18.62 -0.36
N THR A 195 -0.22 -19.86 0.08
CA THR A 195 0.84 -20.71 -0.49
C THR A 195 0.52 -21.17 -1.91
N ALA A 196 -0.75 -21.44 -2.21
CA ALA A 196 -1.22 -21.69 -3.58
C ALA A 196 -0.98 -20.47 -4.49
N PHE A 197 -1.34 -19.26 -4.02
CA PHE A 197 -1.12 -18.02 -4.77
C PHE A 197 0.38 -17.72 -4.98
N LEU A 198 1.22 -17.89 -3.96
CA LEU A 198 2.67 -17.74 -4.08
C LEU A 198 3.25 -18.71 -5.12
N SER A 199 2.79 -19.96 -5.13
CA SER A 199 3.17 -20.95 -6.13
C SER A 199 2.75 -20.53 -7.54
N ALA A 200 1.52 -20.02 -7.71
CA ALA A 200 1.03 -19.50 -8.97
C ALA A 200 1.85 -18.28 -9.47
N CYS A 201 2.39 -17.48 -8.57
CA CYS A 201 3.33 -16.39 -8.87
C CYS A 201 4.74 -16.86 -9.28
N GLY A 202 5.00 -18.19 -9.32
CA GLY A 202 6.31 -18.75 -9.64
C GLY A 202 7.31 -18.69 -8.47
N ILE A 203 6.84 -18.56 -7.23
CA ILE A 203 7.71 -18.53 -6.05
C ILE A 203 8.03 -19.97 -5.63
N PRO A 204 9.30 -20.41 -5.68
CA PRO A 204 9.67 -21.76 -5.29
C PRO A 204 9.57 -21.94 -3.77
N ASN A 205 9.19 -23.15 -3.34
CA ASN A 205 9.01 -23.51 -1.93
C ASN A 205 8.10 -22.52 -1.20
N ALA A 206 6.88 -22.33 -1.70
CA ALA A 206 5.93 -21.31 -1.26
C ALA A 206 5.70 -21.30 0.26
N ASP A 207 5.50 -22.46 0.89
CA ASP A 207 5.40 -22.58 2.36
C ASP A 207 6.60 -21.99 3.08
N ALA A 208 7.81 -22.47 2.76
CA ALA A 208 9.03 -22.00 3.41
C ALA A 208 9.31 -20.52 3.08
N PHE A 209 8.83 -20.00 1.94
CA PHE A 209 8.89 -18.57 1.66
C PHE A 209 7.92 -17.79 2.54
N TYR A 210 6.67 -18.24 2.69
CA TYR A 210 5.66 -17.61 3.53
C TYR A 210 6.17 -17.47 4.96
N ASP A 211 6.67 -18.56 5.57
CA ASP A 211 7.18 -18.56 6.95
C ASP A 211 8.29 -17.51 7.14
N ARG A 212 9.33 -17.59 6.31
CA ARG A 212 10.45 -16.64 6.38
C ARG A 212 10.05 -15.20 6.07
N ALA A 213 9.00 -15.00 5.28
CA ALA A 213 8.52 -13.66 4.96
C ALA A 213 7.75 -13.07 6.12
N LEU A 214 6.91 -13.89 6.76
CA LEU A 214 6.19 -13.50 7.96
C LEU A 214 7.15 -13.10 9.08
N ASP A 215 8.17 -13.91 9.38
CA ASP A 215 9.19 -13.61 10.40
C ASP A 215 9.91 -12.28 10.10
N ARG A 216 10.35 -12.09 8.85
CA ARG A 216 11.06 -10.87 8.44
C ARG A 216 10.19 -9.62 8.51
N GLU A 217 8.91 -9.75 8.22
CA GLU A 217 7.97 -8.63 8.35
C GLU A 217 7.68 -8.30 9.81
N ALA A 218 7.62 -9.31 10.68
CA ALA A 218 7.53 -9.11 12.12
C ALA A 218 8.77 -8.38 12.67
N ASP A 219 9.97 -8.87 12.36
CA ASP A 219 11.23 -8.21 12.72
C ASP A 219 11.32 -6.76 12.22
N ALA A 220 10.83 -6.51 10.99
CA ALA A 220 10.81 -5.17 10.43
C ALA A 220 9.82 -4.26 11.16
N LEU A 221 8.61 -4.74 11.44
CA LEU A 221 7.60 -3.97 12.14
C LEU A 221 8.05 -3.62 13.55
N TRP A 222 8.58 -4.58 14.32
CA TRP A 222 9.07 -4.35 15.68
C TRP A 222 10.18 -3.30 15.73
N ARG A 223 11.13 -3.36 14.79
CA ARG A 223 12.19 -2.33 14.68
C ARG A 223 11.63 -0.95 14.34
N GLU A 224 10.59 -0.87 13.51
CA GLU A 224 9.97 0.39 13.13
C GLU A 224 8.96 0.90 14.17
N TRP A 225 8.42 0.03 15.02
CA TRP A 225 7.28 0.30 15.89
C TRP A 225 7.45 1.52 16.80
N PRO A 226 8.60 1.75 17.48
CA PRO A 226 8.79 2.96 18.29
C PRO A 226 8.67 4.27 17.50
N LYS A 227 9.06 4.26 16.22
CA LYS A 227 8.86 5.40 15.33
C LYS A 227 7.38 5.51 14.92
N ARG A 228 6.73 4.40 14.57
CA ARG A 228 5.32 4.38 14.15
C ARG A 228 4.40 4.88 15.27
N ARG A 229 4.58 4.40 16.49
CA ARG A 229 3.85 4.87 17.69
C ARG A 229 3.91 6.40 17.83
N ARG A 230 5.12 6.97 17.77
CA ARG A 230 5.28 8.44 17.83
C ARG A 230 4.56 9.17 16.69
N GLN A 231 4.62 8.63 15.47
CA GLN A 231 3.93 9.22 14.32
C GLN A 231 2.40 9.19 14.49
N ILE A 232 1.85 8.07 14.97
CA ILE A 232 0.42 7.89 15.21
C ILE A 232 -0.09 8.89 16.25
N LEU A 233 0.57 8.97 17.41
CA LEU A 233 0.14 9.87 18.50
C LEU A 233 0.34 11.36 18.15
N ALA A 234 1.30 11.66 17.28
CA ALA A 234 1.56 13.03 16.80
C ALA A 234 0.59 13.50 15.69
N GLY A 235 -0.38 12.70 15.26
CA GLY A 235 -1.29 13.10 14.18
C GLY A 235 -0.65 13.06 12.80
N TYR A 236 0.31 12.16 12.54
CA TYR A 236 0.96 12.07 11.24
C TYR A 236 -0.05 11.62 10.17
N PRO A 237 -0.28 12.40 9.09
CA PRO A 237 -1.41 12.20 8.16
C PRO A 237 -1.49 10.84 7.45
N LYS A 238 -0.44 10.01 7.53
CA LYS A 238 -0.49 8.63 7.02
C LYS A 238 -1.29 7.69 7.94
N PHE A 239 -1.35 8.00 9.24
CA PHE A 239 -1.97 7.15 10.24
C PHE A 239 -3.14 7.83 10.93
N THR A 240 -3.01 9.12 11.25
CA THR A 240 -4.00 9.84 12.05
C THR A 240 -4.10 11.31 11.65
N ARG A 241 -5.22 11.94 12.00
CA ARG A 241 -5.40 13.40 11.94
C ARG A 241 -6.10 13.86 13.21
N LYS A 242 -5.61 14.94 13.82
CA LYS A 242 -6.23 15.54 15.00
C LYS A 242 -7.29 16.56 14.57
N ILE A 243 -8.53 16.36 14.99
CA ILE A 243 -9.67 17.25 14.74
C ILE A 243 -10.45 17.37 16.05
N ASP A 244 -10.70 18.59 16.53
CA ASP A 244 -11.48 18.86 17.74
C ASP A 244 -11.07 18.03 18.98
N GLY A 245 -9.76 17.81 19.14
CA GLY A 245 -9.20 17.03 20.26
C GLY A 245 -9.14 15.52 20.01
N VAL A 246 -9.86 15.01 19.02
CA VAL A 246 -9.91 13.58 18.64
C VAL A 246 -8.81 13.25 17.63
N LEU A 247 -8.09 12.16 17.86
CA LEU A 247 -7.19 11.54 16.88
C LEU A 247 -8.00 10.59 16.00
N HIS A 248 -8.44 11.03 14.83
CA HIS A 248 -9.10 10.19 13.84
C HIS A 248 -8.08 9.30 13.16
N ALA A 249 -8.39 8.01 13.02
CA ALA A 249 -7.59 7.08 12.23
C ALA A 249 -7.70 7.44 10.73
N VAL A 250 -6.63 7.17 9.98
CA VAL A 250 -6.58 7.29 8.53
C VAL A 250 -6.45 5.88 7.96
N ASN A 251 -7.43 5.46 7.17
CA ASN A 251 -7.43 4.13 6.56
C ASN A 251 -6.45 4.06 5.37
N PRO A 252 -6.19 2.86 4.81
CA PRO A 252 -5.30 2.71 3.65
C PRO A 252 -5.72 3.49 2.40
N LEU A 253 -7.00 3.86 2.25
CA LEU A 253 -7.51 4.75 1.19
C LEU A 253 -7.29 6.25 1.48
N ARG A 254 -6.66 6.58 2.61
CA ARG A 254 -6.46 7.95 3.14
C ARG A 254 -7.74 8.67 3.56
N GLU A 255 -8.80 7.91 3.79
CA GLU A 255 -10.05 8.43 4.36
C GLU A 255 -9.93 8.50 5.88
N LEU A 256 -10.59 9.49 6.48
CA LEU A 256 -10.68 9.61 7.93
C LEU A 256 -11.72 8.63 8.48
N GLY A 257 -11.42 8.02 9.62
CA GLY A 257 -12.38 7.24 10.39
C GLY A 257 -13.52 8.14 10.88
N GLU A 258 -14.74 7.77 10.53
CA GLU A 258 -15.96 8.44 10.99
C GLU A 258 -16.36 7.90 12.37
N THR A 259 -16.67 8.80 13.30
CA THR A 259 -17.00 8.44 14.68
C THR A 259 -18.50 8.34 14.95
N VAL A 260 -19.34 8.75 14.00
CA VAL A 260 -20.80 8.94 14.17
C VAL A 260 -21.52 7.64 14.51
N ASP A 261 -21.19 6.54 13.83
CA ASP A 261 -21.82 5.23 14.01
C ASP A 261 -20.93 4.24 14.77
N CYS A 262 -19.89 4.72 15.44
CA CYS A 262 -18.97 3.86 16.16
C CYS A 262 -19.55 3.37 17.49
N GLU A 263 -19.15 2.15 17.89
CA GLU A 263 -19.29 1.72 19.27
C GLU A 263 -18.27 2.50 20.12
N ILE A 264 -18.75 3.13 21.18
CA ILE A 264 -17.89 3.91 22.08
C ILE A 264 -17.47 3.03 23.24
N ARG A 265 -16.15 2.93 23.43
CA ARG A 265 -15.55 2.37 24.64
C ARG A 265 -15.00 3.51 25.51
N GLU A 266 -15.52 3.60 26.72
CA GLU A 266 -15.06 4.55 27.73
C GLU A 266 -14.07 3.89 28.69
N GLY A 267 -13.14 4.65 29.25
CA GLY A 267 -12.14 4.14 30.18
C GLY A 267 -10.95 5.08 30.39
N GLU A 268 -9.95 4.59 31.13
CA GLU A 268 -8.73 5.36 31.40
C GLU A 268 -7.98 5.69 30.11
N PRO A 269 -7.62 6.97 29.85
CA PRO A 269 -6.99 7.38 28.59
C PRO A 269 -5.73 6.59 28.24
N ALA A 270 -4.93 6.21 29.25
CA ALA A 270 -3.71 5.43 29.05
C ALA A 270 -3.99 4.00 28.57
N GLU A 271 -5.11 3.39 28.96
CA GLU A 271 -5.51 2.07 28.49
C GLU A 271 -6.07 2.15 27.08
N LEU A 272 -6.93 3.15 26.82
CA LEU A 272 -7.51 3.38 25.49
C LEU A 272 -6.45 3.75 24.44
N GLU A 273 -5.39 4.49 24.82
CA GLU A 273 -4.24 4.74 23.94
C GLU A 273 -3.62 3.43 23.45
N LYS A 274 -3.41 2.46 24.36
CA LYS A 274 -2.81 1.17 23.99
C LYS A 274 -3.70 0.38 23.03
N LEU A 275 -5.02 0.41 23.23
CA LEU A 275 -5.98 -0.20 22.30
C LEU A 275 -5.94 0.47 20.92
N PHE A 276 -5.86 1.79 20.88
CA PHE A 276 -5.73 2.56 19.64
C PHE A 276 -4.43 2.23 18.91
N LEU A 277 -3.32 2.08 19.64
CA LEU A 277 -2.05 1.66 19.08
C LEU A 277 -2.09 0.20 18.59
N ALA A 278 -2.75 -0.70 19.31
CA ALA A 278 -2.94 -2.09 18.90
C ALA A 278 -3.66 -2.20 17.55
N HIS A 279 -4.65 -1.34 17.28
CA HIS A 279 -5.28 -1.26 15.96
C HIS A 279 -4.25 -1.01 14.85
N PHE A 280 -3.40 0.03 14.99
CA PHE A 280 -2.39 0.32 13.96
C PHE A 280 -1.34 -0.76 13.82
N PHE A 281 -0.92 -1.38 14.92
CA PHE A 281 0.03 -2.48 14.88
C PHE A 281 -0.53 -3.64 14.06
N LEU A 282 -1.75 -4.10 14.39
CA LEU A 282 -2.40 -5.20 13.68
C LEU A 282 -2.70 -4.85 12.22
N GLN A 283 -3.07 -3.59 11.93
CA GLN A 283 -3.24 -3.11 10.56
C GLN A 283 -1.93 -3.21 9.76
N MET A 284 -0.79 -2.77 10.32
CA MET A 284 0.51 -2.88 9.65
C MET A 284 1.01 -4.32 9.55
N ALA A 285 0.61 -5.18 10.50
CA ALA A 285 0.88 -6.61 10.48
C ALA A 285 -0.03 -7.39 9.51
N LEU A 286 -1.02 -6.74 8.88
CA LEU A 286 -2.05 -7.36 8.05
C LEU A 286 -2.75 -8.53 8.77
N ILE A 287 -3.08 -8.30 10.04
CA ILE A 287 -3.83 -9.24 10.88
C ILE A 287 -5.26 -8.70 10.99
N PRO A 288 -6.29 -9.44 10.53
CA PRO A 288 -7.68 -9.04 10.70
C PRO A 288 -8.03 -8.78 12.17
N HIS A 289 -8.61 -7.62 12.45
CA HIS A 289 -8.96 -7.18 13.80
C HIS A 289 -10.10 -6.17 13.75
N ARG A 290 -10.70 -5.86 14.91
CA ARG A 290 -11.68 -4.75 15.02
C ARG A 290 -10.94 -3.42 14.95
N ARG A 291 -11.33 -2.57 14.00
CA ARG A 291 -10.67 -1.29 13.72
C ARG A 291 -11.15 -0.20 14.67
N ALA A 292 -10.28 0.77 14.95
CA ALA A 292 -10.61 1.97 15.69
C ALA A 292 -10.70 3.16 14.73
N ALA A 293 -11.84 3.85 14.71
CA ALA A 293 -12.06 5.04 13.90
C ALA A 293 -11.43 6.30 14.52
N GLY A 294 -11.31 6.34 15.85
CA GLY A 294 -10.66 7.45 16.53
C GLY A 294 -10.43 7.24 18.02
N PHE A 295 -9.62 8.11 18.60
CA PHE A 295 -9.29 8.15 20.03
C PHE A 295 -9.38 9.58 20.56
N ASP A 296 -10.18 9.78 21.60
CA ASP A 296 -10.36 11.04 22.30
C ASP A 296 -9.80 10.93 23.73
N PRO A 297 -8.55 11.38 23.94
CA PRO A 297 -7.93 11.32 25.26
C PRO A 297 -8.56 12.31 26.26
N GLY A 298 -9.21 13.38 25.79
CA GLY A 298 -9.79 14.40 26.66
C GLY A 298 -11.06 13.93 27.35
N ASN A 299 -11.84 13.08 26.66
CA ASN A 299 -13.09 12.51 27.18
C ASN A 299 -12.97 11.02 27.54
N GLY A 300 -11.77 10.43 27.46
CA GLY A 300 -11.56 9.00 27.77
C GLY A 300 -12.39 8.08 26.88
N ARG A 301 -12.39 8.32 25.56
CA ARG A 301 -13.21 7.60 24.59
C ARG A 301 -12.40 6.99 23.44
N LEU A 302 -12.70 5.75 23.11
CA LEU A 302 -12.23 5.06 21.91
C LEU A 302 -13.43 4.73 21.02
N TYR A 303 -13.37 5.14 19.76
CA TYR A 303 -14.42 4.91 18.77
C TYR A 303 -14.05 3.67 17.95
N LEU A 304 -14.78 2.58 18.15
CA LEU A 304 -14.57 1.32 17.44
C LEU A 304 -15.55 1.21 16.28
N GLU A 305 -15.02 0.87 15.09
CA GLU A 305 -15.87 0.68 13.93
C GLU A 305 -16.90 -0.43 14.19
N PRO A 306 -18.12 -0.31 13.61
CA PRO A 306 -19.06 -1.42 13.54
C PRO A 306 -18.40 -2.64 12.90
N MET A 307 -18.86 -3.83 13.28
CA MET A 307 -18.40 -5.05 12.65
C MET A 307 -18.77 -5.02 11.15
N PRO A 308 -17.81 -5.14 10.22
CA PRO A 308 -18.13 -5.14 8.80
C PRO A 308 -19.03 -6.33 8.47
N PRO A 309 -20.15 -6.14 7.76
CA PRO A 309 -20.92 -7.26 7.23
C PRO A 309 -20.05 -8.00 6.21
N GLY A 310 -19.74 -9.26 6.48
CA GLY A 310 -18.89 -10.09 5.61
C GLY A 310 -17.40 -10.06 5.93
N ALA A 311 -16.98 -9.58 7.11
CA ALA A 311 -15.64 -9.86 7.60
C ALA A 311 -15.47 -11.39 7.73
N VAL A 312 -14.91 -12.01 6.70
CA VAL A 312 -14.58 -13.42 6.70
C VAL A 312 -13.57 -13.60 7.82
N PRO A 313 -13.87 -14.38 8.87
CA PRO A 313 -12.84 -14.75 9.81
C PRO A 313 -11.74 -15.44 9.02
N ALA A 314 -10.54 -14.87 8.97
CA ALA A 314 -9.36 -15.70 8.77
C ALA A 314 -9.50 -16.85 9.78
N ARG A 315 -9.25 -18.10 9.36
CA ARG A 315 -9.43 -19.23 10.28
C ARG A 315 -8.59 -18.92 11.52
N ALA A 316 -9.11 -19.20 12.71
CA ALA A 316 -8.45 -18.78 13.94
C ALA A 316 -7.02 -19.35 14.06
N ASP A 317 -6.72 -20.47 13.38
CA ASP A 317 -5.36 -20.99 13.23
C ASP A 317 -4.44 -20.09 12.37
N ASP A 318 -4.95 -19.49 11.29
CA ASP A 318 -4.21 -18.51 10.47
C ASP A 318 -3.86 -17.26 11.31
N GLN A 319 -4.79 -16.83 12.18
CA GLN A 319 -4.55 -15.70 13.08
C GLN A 319 -3.49 -16.03 14.13
N ARG A 320 -3.59 -17.21 14.76
CA ARG A 320 -2.62 -17.69 15.75
C ARG A 320 -1.22 -17.76 15.18
N GLU A 321 -1.07 -18.35 13.99
CA GLU A 321 0.20 -18.42 13.27
C GLU A 321 0.79 -17.02 13.04
N ARG A 322 -0.01 -16.08 12.53
CA ARG A 322 0.45 -14.72 12.27
C ARG A 322 0.93 -14.03 13.52
N LEU A 323 0.16 -14.12 14.60
CA LEU A 323 0.49 -13.49 15.88
C LEU A 323 1.72 -14.10 16.54
N ALA A 324 1.89 -15.42 16.40
CA ALA A 324 3.07 -16.12 16.90
C ALA A 324 4.35 -15.55 16.28
N ALA A 325 4.34 -15.18 15.00
CA ALA A 325 5.50 -14.55 14.37
C ALA A 325 5.85 -13.16 14.95
N PHE A 326 4.93 -12.50 15.64
CA PHE A 326 5.17 -11.23 16.36
C PHE A 326 5.42 -11.44 17.85
N ASP A 327 5.62 -12.68 18.33
CA ASP A 327 5.72 -13.03 19.75
C ASP A 327 4.47 -12.62 20.57
N LEU A 328 3.30 -12.60 19.93
CA LEU A 328 2.03 -12.24 20.54
C LEU A 328 1.23 -13.51 20.83
N PRO A 329 1.27 -14.06 22.06
CA PRO A 329 0.54 -15.29 22.36
C PRO A 329 -0.96 -15.03 22.27
N SER A 330 -1.69 -15.92 21.59
CA SER A 330 -3.15 -15.85 21.49
C SER A 330 -3.77 -17.24 21.43
N GLU A 331 -4.94 -17.39 22.05
CA GLU A 331 -5.77 -18.59 22.02
C GLU A 331 -7.04 -18.36 21.19
N LEU A 332 -7.60 -19.44 20.64
CA LEU A 332 -8.83 -19.42 19.84
C LEU A 332 -10.00 -18.72 20.56
N THR A 333 -10.05 -18.86 21.89
CA THR A 333 -11.08 -18.28 22.76
C THR A 333 -11.00 -16.76 22.89
N ASP A 334 -9.85 -16.16 22.57
CA ASP A 334 -9.69 -14.69 22.59
C ASP A 334 -10.54 -14.01 21.49
N TRP A 335 -11.01 -14.78 20.52
CA TRP A 335 -11.66 -14.31 19.30
C TRP A 335 -13.13 -14.73 19.19
N ILE A 336 -13.58 -15.58 20.10
CA ILE A 336 -14.93 -16.16 20.09
C ILE A 336 -15.66 -15.61 21.30
N SER A 337 -16.75 -14.87 21.09
CA SER A 337 -17.61 -14.49 22.21
C SER A 337 -18.21 -15.76 22.80
N SER A 338 -18.33 -15.82 24.12
CA SER A 338 -18.78 -16.96 24.94
C SER A 338 -20.17 -17.55 24.60
N GLY A 339 -20.84 -17.08 23.55
CA GLY A 339 -22.10 -17.63 23.03
C GLY A 339 -21.99 -18.38 21.69
N ALA A 340 -20.85 -18.32 20.99
CA ALA A 340 -20.66 -19.02 19.72
C ALA A 340 -20.24 -20.48 19.95
N ARG A 341 -21.20 -21.34 20.25
CA ARG A 341 -21.00 -22.81 20.15
C ARG A 341 -20.54 -23.14 18.72
N ARG A 342 -19.56 -24.06 18.63
CA ARG A 342 -18.97 -24.67 17.41
C ARG A 342 -19.70 -24.26 16.11
N GLY A 343 -19.19 -23.22 15.45
CA GLY A 343 -19.73 -22.70 14.19
C GLY A 343 -20.10 -21.20 14.18
N GLY A 344 -19.94 -20.47 15.29
CA GLY A 344 -20.32 -19.05 15.38
C GLY A 344 -19.21 -18.05 15.01
N THR A 345 -19.65 -16.90 14.49
CA THR A 345 -18.86 -15.77 13.99
C THR A 345 -17.83 -15.26 15.02
N VAL A 346 -16.55 -15.27 14.64
CA VAL A 346 -15.43 -14.66 15.40
C VAL A 346 -15.70 -13.15 15.54
N ARG A 347 -15.71 -12.66 16.78
CA ARG A 347 -15.77 -11.22 17.06
C ARG A 347 -14.33 -10.78 17.33
N TYR A 348 -13.79 -9.90 16.49
CA TYR A 348 -12.36 -9.55 16.45
C TYR A 348 -11.86 -8.75 17.68
N PHE A 349 -11.83 -9.38 18.85
CA PHE A 349 -11.44 -8.77 20.14
C PHE A 349 -10.03 -9.17 20.55
N ASN A 350 -9.00 -8.69 19.85
CA ASN A 350 -7.62 -8.88 20.32
C ASN A 350 -6.93 -7.56 20.68
N LEU A 351 -7.64 -6.44 20.66
CA LEU A 351 -7.04 -5.15 21.02
C LEU A 351 -6.55 -5.17 22.47
N ASP A 352 -7.34 -5.69 23.42
CA ASP A 352 -6.99 -5.71 24.85
C ASP A 352 -5.76 -6.53 25.17
N ARG A 353 -5.60 -7.68 24.53
CA ARG A 353 -4.47 -8.57 24.78
C ARG A 353 -3.22 -8.04 24.09
N ILE A 354 -3.34 -7.60 22.83
CA ILE A 354 -2.21 -7.03 22.07
C ILE A 354 -1.72 -5.72 22.69
N ALA A 355 -2.63 -4.88 23.20
CA ALA A 355 -2.31 -3.66 23.94
C ALA A 355 -1.42 -3.89 25.17
N ARG A 356 -1.34 -5.10 25.72
CA ARG A 356 -0.44 -5.41 26.85
C ARG A 356 1.01 -5.62 26.41
N TYR A 357 1.23 -5.94 25.14
CA TYR A 357 2.54 -6.21 24.56
C TYR A 357 3.13 -5.03 23.78
N LEU A 358 2.32 -3.98 23.55
CA LEU A 358 2.70 -2.74 22.85
C LEU A 358 2.90 -1.59 23.84
#